data_AF-A0A957FGP0-F1
#
_entry.id   AF-A0A957FGP0-F1
#
_cell.length_a   1.000
_cell.length_b   1.000
_cell.length_c   1.000
_cell.angle_alpha   90.00
_cell.angle_beta   90.00
_cell.angle_gamma   90.00
#
_symmetry.space_group_name_H-M   'P 1'
#
loop_
_entity.id
_entity.type
_entity.pdbx_description
1 polymer ?
#
loop_
_entity_poly.entity_id
_entity_poly.type
_entity_poly.pdbx_seq_one_letter_code
_entity_poly.pdbx_strand_id
1 'polypeptide(L)'
;MTGETILVLSILGIAIVLFASERIRVDVISMMVLLTLLLTGLLTTDEAFSGFSNPAVITVWAIYIVSAALTRTGIADFMGKRIMQIAGASEQRLVAVIMVMVGSISAFMNNIGATAVL
;
A
#
# COMPACT_ATOMS: atom_id res chain seq x y z
N MET A 1 6.81 -32.72 4.60
CA MET A 1 5.84 -31.60 4.56
C MET A 1 4.54 -32.13 5.13
N THR A 2 3.92 -31.45 6.09
CA THR A 2 2.58 -31.82 6.58
C THR A 2 1.55 -31.49 5.50
N GLY A 3 0.41 -32.20 5.47
CA GLY A 3 -0.65 -31.97 4.48
C GLY A 3 -1.16 -30.53 4.48
N GLU A 4 -1.23 -29.91 5.65
CA GLU A 4 -1.59 -28.51 5.85
C GLU A 4 -0.59 -27.55 5.18
N THR A 5 0.72 -27.76 5.33
CA THR A 5 1.73 -26.91 4.70
C THR A 5 1.65 -26.94 3.17
N ILE A 6 1.40 -28.12 2.58
CA ILE A 6 1.22 -28.25 1.12
C ILE A 6 -0.02 -27.47 0.68
N LEU A 7 -1.10 -27.54 1.45
CA LEU A 7 -2.35 -26.87 1.13
C LEU A 7 -2.20 -25.33 1.23
N VAL A 8 -1.58 -24.82 2.29
CA VAL A 8 -1.27 -23.38 2.44
C VAL A 8 -0.39 -22.89 1.29
N LEU A 9 0.69 -23.62 0.96
CA LEU A 9 1.59 -23.23 -0.13
C LEU A 9 0.90 -23.26 -1.49
N SER A 10 -0.02 -24.21 -1.71
CA SER A 10 -0.82 -24.28 -2.94
C SER A 10 -1.75 -23.08 -3.06
N ILE A 11 -2.45 -22.70 -1.98
CA ILE A 11 -3.29 -21.50 -1.93
C ILE A 11 -2.46 -20.25 -2.21
N LEU A 12 -1.28 -20.12 -1.57
CA LEU A 12 -0.37 -19.00 -1.80
C LEU A 12 0.09 -18.94 -3.27
N GLY A 13 0.49 -20.06 -3.86
CA GLY A 13 0.90 -20.13 -5.26
C GLY A 13 -0.22 -19.68 -6.22
N ILE A 14 -1.45 -20.15 -5.99
CA ILE A 14 -2.63 -19.74 -6.77
C ILE A 14 -2.89 -18.23 -6.58
N ALA A 15 -2.83 -17.73 -5.35
CA ALA A 15 -3.04 -16.32 -5.06
C ALA A 15 -2.02 -15.43 -5.80
N ILE A 16 -0.75 -15.82 -5.81
CA ILE A 16 0.31 -15.10 -6.54
C ILE A 16 0.01 -15.05 -8.04
N VAL A 17 -0.39 -16.17 -8.65
CA VAL A 17 -0.76 -16.21 -10.07
C VAL A 17 -1.98 -15.33 -10.36
N LEU A 18 -2.99 -15.35 -9.49
CA LEU A 18 -4.18 -14.50 -9.64
C LEU A 18 -3.84 -13.02 -9.51
N PHE A 19 -3.02 -12.64 -8.53
CA PHE A 19 -2.56 -11.26 -8.36
C PHE A 19 -1.73 -10.80 -9.56
N ALA A 20 -0.77 -11.61 -10.02
CA ALA A 20 0.06 -11.30 -11.17
C ALA A 20 -0.73 -11.25 -12.49
N SER A 21 -1.85 -11.97 -12.57
CA SER A 21 -2.70 -11.94 -13.77
C SER A 21 -3.48 -10.64 -13.89
N GLU A 22 -3.69 -9.88 -12.81
CA GLU A 22 -4.45 -8.61 -12.75
C GLU A 22 -5.86 -8.64 -13.40
N ARG A 23 -6.39 -9.83 -13.74
CA ARG A 23 -7.68 -10.00 -14.43
C ARG A 23 -8.87 -9.80 -13.50
N ILE A 24 -8.68 -10.10 -12.22
CA ILE A 24 -9.69 -9.98 -11.17
C ILE A 24 -9.20 -8.90 -10.22
N ARG A 25 -10.13 -8.09 -9.70
CA ARG A 25 -9.78 -7.07 -8.72
C ARG A 25 -9.11 -7.69 -7.50
N VAL A 26 -8.07 -7.03 -7.01
CA VAL A 26 -7.22 -7.51 -5.90
C VAL A 26 -8.04 -7.78 -4.64
N ASP A 27 -9.03 -6.93 -4.35
CA ASP A 27 -9.94 -7.10 -3.20
C ASP A 27 -10.76 -8.39 -3.26
N VAL A 28 -11.24 -8.76 -4.44
CA VAL A 28 -11.96 -10.02 -4.67
C VAL A 28 -11.03 -11.23 -4.48
N ILE A 29 -9.81 -11.16 -5.01
CA ILE A 29 -8.81 -12.23 -4.84
C ILE A 29 -8.49 -12.42 -3.35
N SER A 30 -8.23 -11.33 -2.62
CA SER A 30 -7.98 -11.38 -1.18
C SER A 30 -9.15 -12.01 -0.40
N MET A 31 -10.39 -11.68 -0.77
CA MET A 31 -11.57 -12.25 -0.12
C MET A 31 -11.73 -13.75 -0.44
N MET A 32 -11.46 -14.17 -1.68
CA MET A 32 -11.46 -15.59 -2.06
C MET A 32 -10.42 -16.40 -1.28
N VAL A 33 -9.21 -15.85 -1.11
CA VAL A 33 -8.13 -16.48 -0.33
C VAL A 33 -8.56 -16.61 1.14
N LEU A 34 -9.09 -15.54 1.74
CA LEU A 34 -9.59 -15.56 3.13
C LEU A 34 -10.69 -16.62 3.33
N LEU A 35 -11.67 -16.66 2.42
CA LEU A 35 -12.74 -17.66 2.45
C LEU A 35 -12.20 -19.08 2.29
N THR A 36 -11.24 -19.29 1.40
CA THR A 36 -10.63 -20.62 1.18
C THR A 36 -9.90 -21.11 2.44
N LEU A 37 -9.16 -20.22 3.10
CA LEU A 37 -8.45 -20.56 4.35
C LEU A 37 -9.41 -20.87 5.51
N LEU A 38 -10.53 -20.14 5.62
CA LEU A 38 -11.58 -20.43 6.60
C LEU A 38 -12.28 -21.76 6.31
N LEU A 39 -12.68 -22.01 5.06
CA LEU A 39 -13.39 -23.24 4.66
C LEU A 39 -12.52 -24.49 4.80
N THR A 40 -11.21 -24.36 4.62
CA THR A 40 -10.26 -25.46 4.80
C THR A 40 -9.88 -25.70 6.26
N GLY A 41 -10.37 -24.86 7.18
CA GLY A 41 -10.08 -24.95 8.62
C GLY A 41 -8.62 -24.60 8.97
N LEU A 42 -7.88 -24.01 8.03
CA LEU A 42 -6.50 -23.57 8.25
C LEU A 42 -6.41 -22.28 9.08
N LEU A 43 -7.48 -21.49 9.09
CA LEU A 43 -7.64 -20.30 9.92
C LEU A 43 -8.93 -20.39 10.73
N THR A 44 -8.85 -19.95 11.97
CA THR A 44 -10.03 -19.66 12.79
C THR A 44 -10.67 -18.34 12.37
N THR A 45 -11.93 -18.12 12.77
CA THR A 45 -12.62 -16.83 12.53
C THR A 45 -11.88 -15.66 13.17
N ASP A 46 -11.34 -15.84 14.37
CA ASP A 46 -10.63 -14.78 15.09
C ASP A 46 -9.32 -14.41 14.37
N GLU A 47 -8.58 -15.40 13.88
CA GLU A 47 -7.37 -15.16 13.09
C GLU A 47 -7.68 -14.48 11.76
N ALA A 48 -8.78 -14.86 11.10
CA ALA A 48 -9.23 -14.19 9.87
C ALA A 48 -9.54 -12.70 10.08
N PHE A 49 -10.14 -12.34 11.22
CA PHE A 49 -10.43 -10.93 11.54
C PHE A 49 -9.23 -10.17 12.11
N SER A 50 -8.23 -10.87 12.67
CA SER A 50 -7.03 -10.25 13.25
C SER A 50 -6.26 -9.36 12.26
N GLY A 51 -6.32 -9.69 10.96
CA GLY A 51 -5.73 -8.91 9.88
C GLY A 51 -6.30 -7.49 9.76
N PHE A 52 -7.57 -7.27 10.11
CA PHE A 52 -8.19 -5.93 10.07
C PHE A 52 -7.74 -5.04 11.22
N SER A 53 -7.39 -5.63 12.37
CA SER A 53 -6.79 -4.92 13.50
C SER A 53 -5.27 -4.75 13.39
N ASN A 54 -4.67 -5.14 12.26
CA ASN A 54 -3.23 -5.06 12.09
C ASN A 54 -2.78 -3.58 12.14
N PRO A 55 -1.79 -3.23 12.98
CA PRO A 55 -1.26 -1.87 13.07
C PRO A 55 -0.83 -1.28 11.72
N ALA A 56 -0.34 -2.11 10.79
CA ALA A 56 0.01 -1.69 9.44
C ALA A 56 -1.22 -1.24 8.64
N VAL A 57 -2.33 -1.97 8.71
CA VAL A 57 -3.60 -1.60 8.03
C VAL A 57 -4.13 -0.27 8.57
N ILE A 58 -4.12 -0.12 9.91
CA ILE A 58 -4.54 1.12 10.58
C ILE A 58 -3.64 2.30 10.16
N THR A 59 -2.33 2.07 10.05
CA THR A 59 -1.37 3.09 9.61
C THR A 59 -1.66 3.55 8.17
N VAL A 60 -1.96 2.62 7.27
CA VAL A 60 -2.33 2.95 5.88
C VAL A 60 -3.60 3.80 5.84
N TRP A 61 -4.61 3.45 6.64
CA TRP A 61 -5.84 4.24 6.75
C TRP A 61 -5.57 5.66 7.28
N ALA A 62 -4.76 5.79 8.32
CA ALA A 62 -4.38 7.09 8.87
C ALA A 62 -3.64 7.95 7.83
N ILE A 63 -2.73 7.35 7.05
CA ILE A 63 -2.03 8.05 5.97
C ILE A 63 -3.00 8.51 4.88
N TYR A 64 -3.99 7.70 4.48
CA TYR A 64 -5.00 8.15 3.52
C TYR A 64 -5.81 9.34 4.04
N ILE A 65 -6.17 9.35 5.32
CA ILE A 65 -6.86 10.47 5.97
C ILE A 65 -5.97 11.72 5.95
N VAL A 66 -4.70 11.60 6.33
CA VAL A 66 -3.72 12.71 6.32
C VAL A 66 -3.51 13.24 4.90
N SER A 67 -3.35 12.36 3.90
CA SER A 67 -3.24 12.73 2.49
C SER A 67 -4.44 13.56 2.04
N ALA A 68 -5.66 13.08 2.30
CA ALA A 68 -6.88 13.79 1.96
C ALA A 68 -6.98 15.15 2.66
N ALA A 69 -6.53 15.26 3.91
CA ALA A 69 -6.49 16.52 4.65
C ALA A 69 -5.48 17.51 4.05
N LEU A 70 -4.29 17.05 3.65
CA LEU A 70 -3.27 17.87 2.99
C LEU A 70 -3.74 18.40 1.63
N THR A 71 -4.41 17.56 0.84
CA THR A 71 -5.02 17.99 -0.44
C THR A 71 -6.14 19.00 -0.20
N ARG A 72 -7.03 18.75 0.76
CA ARG A 72 -8.15 19.67 1.07
C ARG A 72 -7.71 21.02 1.63
N THR A 73 -6.58 21.06 2.34
CA THR A 73 -6.02 22.30 2.91
C THR A 73 -5.18 23.07 1.89
N GLY A 74 -4.90 22.52 0.71
CA GLY A 74 -4.06 23.15 -0.31
C GLY A 74 -2.56 23.17 0.02
N ILE A 75 -2.14 22.45 1.07
CA ILE A 75 -0.73 22.32 1.43
C ILE A 75 0.03 21.60 0.32
N ALA A 76 -0.56 20.55 -0.25
CA ALA A 76 0.01 19.84 -1.40
C ALA A 76 0.26 20.79 -2.59
N ASP A 77 -0.71 21.65 -2.92
CA ASP A 77 -0.58 22.63 -4.00
C ASP A 77 0.50 23.69 -3.70
N PHE A 78 0.60 24.11 -2.44
CA PHE A 78 1.64 25.04 -2.00
C PHE A 78 3.05 24.43 -2.14
N MET A 79 3.22 23.18 -1.69
CA MET A 79 4.48 22.44 -1.81
C MET A 79 4.85 22.20 -3.28
N GLY A 80 3.89 21.79 -4.12
CA GLY A 80 4.09 21.63 -5.57
C GLY A 80 4.57 22.92 -6.24
N LYS A 81 3.97 24.08 -5.91
CA LYS A 81 4.41 25.39 -6.43
C LYS A 81 5.83 25.73 -5.99
N ARG A 82 6.21 25.44 -4.74
CA ARG A 82 7.58 25.66 -4.25
C ARG A 82 8.59 24.77 -4.96
N ILE A 83 8.24 23.51 -5.23
CA ILE A 83 9.08 22.59 -6.00
C ILE A 83 9.30 23.12 -7.42
N MET A 84 8.24 23.57 -8.09
CA MET A 84 8.35 24.16 -9.43
C MET A 84 9.22 25.42 -9.45
N GLN A 85 9.14 26.28 -8.42
CA GLN A 85 10.00 27.46 -8.32
C GLN A 85 11.49 27.10 -8.18
N ILE A 86 11.81 26.03 -7.44
CA ILE A 86 13.19 25.56 -7.24
C ILE A 86 13.72 24.84 -8.48
N ALA A 87 12.88 24.03 -9.13
CA ALA A 87 13.24 23.29 -10.33
C ALA A 87 13.39 24.19 -11.57
N GLY A 88 12.61 25.26 -11.66
CA GLY A 88 12.56 26.14 -12.83
C GLY A 88 11.96 25.43 -14.05
N ALA A 89 12.50 25.70 -15.25
CA ALA A 89 12.00 25.16 -16.51
C ALA A 89 12.61 23.80 -16.93
N SER A 90 13.52 23.23 -16.12
CA SER A 90 14.20 21.98 -16.46
C SER A 90 13.49 20.76 -15.85
N GLU A 91 13.00 19.87 -16.71
CA GLU A 91 12.37 18.61 -16.30
C GLU A 91 13.34 17.70 -15.51
N GLN A 92 14.61 17.63 -15.93
CA GLN A 92 15.63 16.85 -15.21
C GLN A 92 15.84 17.37 -13.78
N ARG A 93 15.82 18.70 -13.59
CA ARG A 93 15.94 19.31 -12.26
C ARG A 93 14.71 19.06 -11.42
N LEU A 94 13.52 19.09 -12.03
CA LEU A 94 12.26 18.78 -11.34
C LEU A 94 12.26 17.34 -10.80
N VAL A 95 12.62 16.38 -11.64
CA VAL A 95 12.74 14.96 -11.25
C VAL A 95 13.77 14.80 -10.13
N ALA A 96 14.93 15.45 -10.23
CA ALA A 96 15.96 15.39 -9.19
C ALA A 96 15.48 15.97 -7.84
N VAL A 97 14.79 17.12 -7.85
CA VAL A 97 14.25 17.75 -6.64
C VAL A 97 13.17 16.87 -5.99
N ILE A 98 12.26 16.30 -6.79
CA ILE A 98 11.24 15.37 -6.29
C ILE A 98 11.89 14.12 -5.70
N MET A 99 12.83 13.50 -6.41
CA MET A 99 13.55 12.30 -5.95
C MET A 99 14.28 12.54 -4.62
N VAL A 100 14.97 13.68 -4.48
CA VAL A 100 15.68 14.04 -3.25
C VAL A 100 14.68 14.31 -2.11
N MET A 101 13.59 15.03 -2.38
CA MET A 101 12.61 15.36 -1.35
C MET A 101 11.85 14.11 -0.88
N VAL A 102 11.28 13.33 -1.81
CA VAL A 102 10.60 12.08 -1.53
C VAL A 102 11.54 11.10 -0.87
N GLY A 103 12.77 10.93 -1.39
CA GLY A 103 13.76 10.03 -0.81
C GLY A 103 14.16 10.43 0.61
N SER A 104 14.31 11.72 0.88
CA SER A 104 14.59 12.22 2.24
C SER A 104 13.41 11.96 3.18
N ILE A 105 12.18 12.20 2.75
CA ILE A 105 10.97 11.94 3.56
C ILE A 105 10.78 10.43 3.79
N SER A 106 10.92 9.61 2.74
CA SER A 106 10.86 8.13 2.80
C SER A 106 11.97 7.50 3.63
N ALA A 107 13.08 8.21 3.89
CA ALA A 107 14.10 7.72 4.82
C ALA A 107 13.63 7.77 6.28
N PHE A 108 12.68 8.66 6.61
CA PHE A 108 12.10 8.81 7.95
C PHE A 108 10.66 8.29 8.05
N MET A 109 9.97 8.07 6.92
CA MET A 109 8.57 7.64 6.83
C MET A 109 8.39 6.45 5.87
N ASN A 110 7.30 5.68 6.00
CA ASN A 110 6.93 4.67 5.01
C ASN A 110 6.54 5.35 3.67
N ASN A 111 6.85 4.71 2.53
CA ASN A 111 6.66 5.24 1.18
C ASN A 111 5.24 5.76 0.89
N ILE A 112 4.23 5.19 1.54
CA ILE A 112 2.82 5.59 1.43
C ILE A 112 2.61 7.02 2.00
N GLY A 113 3.29 7.36 3.09
CA GLY A 113 3.21 8.68 3.71
C GLY A 113 3.94 9.76 2.92
N ALA A 114 5.04 9.42 2.25
CA ALA A 114 5.76 10.34 1.40
C ALA A 114 4.99 10.70 0.12
N THR A 115 4.33 9.71 -0.51
CA THR A 115 3.47 9.92 -1.69
C THR A 115 2.14 10.61 -1.37
N ALA A 116 1.70 10.59 -0.12
CA ALA A 116 0.50 11.31 0.32
C ALA A 116 0.68 12.83 0.36
N VAL A 117 1.92 13.31 0.49
CA VAL A 117 2.27 14.73 0.72
C VAL A 117 2.68 15.44 -0.58
N LEU A 118 3.25 14.70 -1.53
CA LEU A 118 3.90 15.18 -2.76
C LEU A 118 3.30 14.52 -3.99
#